data_AF-A0A7S2Z3C8-F1
#
_entry.id   AF-A0A7S2Z3C8-F1
#
_cell.length_a   1.000
_cell.length_b   1.000
_cell.length_c   1.000
_cell.angle_alpha   90.00
_cell.angle_beta   90.00
_cell.angle_gamma   90.00
#
_symmetry.space_group_name_H-M   'P 1'
#
loop_
_entity.id
_entity.type
_entity.pdbx_description
1 polymer ?
#
loop_
_entity_poly.entity_id
_entity_poly.type
_entity_poly.pdbx_seq_one_letter_code
_entity_poly.pdbx_strand_id
1 'polypeptide(L)'
;GGVGLETHAESGSRTLTAEKSFEPGEALVRVPFLAAINLRSALRRLAGDQRDGSRAKPVTKGGLRAFLAFCKSNQGVVSPEATITLVVALQILSEALDSESSLAQYVKVLPAPRPPARLAKTVRGPPMVHPLLFAAEALEETQNATLCAAVAKERHMLQFIYEGALCAESLTCEDFLWAVAIVRSRSLNLS
;
A
#
# COMPACT_ATOMS: atom_id res chain seq x y z
N GLY A 1 18.36 21.09 -12.02
CA GLY A 1 17.24 21.76 -12.71
C GLY A 1 15.99 21.36 -11.99
N GLY A 2 15.23 22.35 -11.50
CA GLY A 2 14.02 22.11 -10.72
C GLY A 2 12.93 21.47 -11.57
N VAL A 3 12.20 20.53 -10.96
CA VAL A 3 10.91 20.06 -11.44
C VAL A 3 9.91 20.68 -10.48
N GLY A 4 9.09 21.62 -10.96
CA GLY A 4 7.95 22.13 -10.21
C GLY A 4 6.93 21.04 -9.96
N LEU A 5 6.63 20.82 -8.69
CA LEU A 5 5.49 19.99 -8.27
C LEU A 5 4.29 20.90 -8.07
N GLU A 6 3.50 21.13 -9.11
CA GLU A 6 2.19 21.75 -8.95
C GLU A 6 1.17 20.67 -8.59
N THR A 7 0.56 20.81 -7.42
CA THR A 7 -0.55 19.96 -7.00
C THR A 7 -1.86 20.56 -7.49
N HIS A 8 -2.43 20.03 -8.56
CA HIS A 8 -3.81 20.34 -8.92
C HIS A 8 -4.77 19.57 -8.01
N ALA A 9 -5.44 20.29 -7.10
CA ALA A 9 -6.40 19.69 -6.16
C ALA A 9 -7.69 19.21 -6.86
N GLU A 10 -7.97 19.68 -8.08
CA GLU A 10 -9.27 19.51 -8.75
C GLU A 10 -9.41 18.22 -9.59
N SER A 11 -8.32 17.51 -9.91
CA SER A 11 -8.36 16.35 -10.82
C SER A 11 -8.31 14.98 -10.14
N GLY A 12 -8.33 14.90 -8.81
CA GLY A 12 -8.22 13.63 -8.09
C GLY A 12 -6.89 12.88 -8.32
N SER A 13 -5.87 13.55 -8.85
CA SER A 13 -4.56 12.99 -9.15
C SER A 13 -3.43 13.95 -8.80
N ARG A 14 -2.24 13.42 -8.54
CA ARG A 14 -1.01 14.20 -8.44
C ARG A 14 -0.17 13.91 -9.66
N THR A 15 0.08 14.93 -10.47
CA THR A 15 0.80 14.82 -11.75
C THR A 15 2.10 15.61 -11.69
N LEU A 16 3.06 15.23 -12.54
CA LEU A 16 4.22 16.06 -12.81
C LEU A 16 3.88 16.95 -14.00
N THR A 17 4.01 18.26 -13.82
CA THR A 17 3.81 19.25 -14.89
C THR A 17 5.17 19.72 -15.38
N ALA A 18 5.34 19.79 -16.69
CA ALA A 18 6.58 20.24 -17.30
C ALA A 18 6.67 21.77 -17.21
N GLU A 19 7.63 22.30 -16.43
CA GLU A 19 7.90 23.75 -16.38
C GLU A 19 8.65 24.25 -17.63
N LYS A 20 9.24 23.33 -18.41
CA LYS A 20 9.98 23.59 -19.63
C LYS A 20 9.77 22.46 -20.64
N SER A 21 10.11 22.68 -21.89
CA SER A 21 10.20 21.62 -22.89
C SER A 21 11.31 20.61 -22.54
N PHE A 22 11.08 19.34 -22.88
CA PHE A 22 12.02 18.24 -22.72
C PHE A 22 12.24 17.56 -24.06
N GLU A 23 13.47 17.12 -24.32
CA GLU A 23 13.80 16.37 -25.53
C GLU A 23 13.51 14.86 -25.36
N PRO A 24 13.17 14.13 -26.43
CA PRO A 24 13.02 12.68 -26.36
C PRO A 24 14.26 11.98 -25.77
N GLY A 25 14.05 11.17 -24.74
CA GLY A 25 15.13 10.46 -24.02
C GLY A 25 15.75 11.25 -22.87
N GLU A 26 15.35 12.51 -22.63
CA GLU A 26 15.77 13.26 -21.44
C GLU A 26 15.20 12.62 -20.17
N ALA A 27 16.05 12.44 -19.16
CA ALA A 27 15.63 11.88 -17.88
C ALA A 27 14.82 12.92 -17.09
N LEU A 28 13.51 12.65 -16.91
CA LEU A 28 12.61 13.55 -16.18
C LEU A 28 12.83 13.51 -14.66
N VAL A 29 13.00 12.31 -14.10
CA VAL A 29 13.18 12.09 -12.66
C VAL A 29 14.20 10.98 -12.44
N ARG A 30 15.06 11.14 -11.44
CA ARG A 30 15.95 10.07 -10.94
C ARG A 30 15.61 9.76 -9.50
N VAL A 31 15.18 8.52 -9.24
CA VAL A 31 14.89 8.04 -7.90
C VAL A 31 16.01 7.09 -7.47
N PRO A 32 16.73 7.36 -6.37
CA PRO A 32 17.71 6.43 -5.85
C PRO A 32 17.04 5.09 -5.49
N PHE A 33 17.63 3.97 -5.89
CA PHE A 33 17.06 2.65 -5.60
C PHE A 33 16.88 2.39 -4.09
N LEU A 34 17.72 2.99 -3.25
CA LEU A 34 17.62 2.92 -1.79
C LEU A 34 16.37 3.61 -1.23
N ALA A 35 15.78 4.56 -1.98
CA ALA A 35 14.53 5.22 -1.61
C ALA A 35 13.28 4.42 -2.07
N ALA A 36 13.45 3.36 -2.85
CA ALA A 36 12.34 2.54 -3.32
C ALA A 36 11.80 1.63 -2.21
N ILE A 37 10.47 1.57 -2.10
CA ILE A 37 9.78 0.56 -1.30
C ILE A 37 9.72 -0.72 -2.13
N ASN A 38 10.44 -1.74 -1.69
CA ASN A 38 10.54 -3.05 -2.35
C ASN A 38 10.63 -4.18 -1.33
N LEU A 39 10.68 -5.44 -1.78
CA LEU A 39 10.77 -6.60 -0.88
C LEU A 39 11.92 -6.48 0.12
N ARG A 40 13.10 -5.98 -0.31
CA ARG A 40 14.28 -5.85 0.54
C ARG A 40 14.13 -4.76 1.59
N SER A 41 13.53 -3.61 1.27
CA SER A 41 13.23 -2.58 2.28
C SER A 41 12.18 -3.08 3.26
N ALA A 42 11.16 -3.79 2.76
CA ALA A 42 10.04 -4.25 3.56
C ALA A 42 10.48 -5.31 4.59
N LEU A 43 11.24 -6.31 4.17
CA LEU A 43 11.80 -7.31 5.08
C LEU A 43 12.69 -6.68 6.17
N ARG A 44 13.52 -5.68 5.81
CA ARG A 44 14.38 -4.98 6.78
C ARG A 44 13.56 -4.16 7.78
N ARG A 45 12.57 -3.40 7.30
CA ARG A 45 11.69 -2.57 8.14
C ARG A 45 10.94 -3.44 9.14
N LEU A 46 10.29 -4.51 8.67
CA LEU A 46 9.45 -5.38 9.49
C LEU A 46 10.26 -6.27 10.45
N ALA A 47 11.51 -6.61 10.11
CA ALA A 47 12.42 -7.28 11.04
C ALA A 47 12.93 -6.32 12.14
N GLY A 48 13.06 -5.02 11.83
CA GLY A 48 13.47 -3.98 12.78
C GLY A 48 12.44 -3.71 13.87
N ASP A 49 11.15 -3.81 13.56
CA ASP A 49 10.05 -3.60 14.51
C ASP A 49 9.98 -4.63 15.64
N GLN A 50 10.67 -5.77 15.49
CA GLN A 50 10.71 -6.82 16.49
C GLN A 50 11.80 -6.62 17.56
N ARG A 51 12.58 -5.55 17.50
CA ARG A 51 13.61 -5.26 18.50
C ARG A 51 12.98 -4.53 19.69
N ASP A 52 13.24 -5.04 20.90
CA ASP A 52 12.79 -4.44 22.16
C ASP A 52 13.13 -2.94 22.20
N GLY A 53 12.12 -2.10 22.46
CA GLY A 53 12.24 -0.64 22.50
C GLY A 53 11.74 0.10 21.24
N SER A 54 11.29 -0.61 20.20
CA SER A 54 10.62 0.06 19.07
C SER A 54 9.31 0.72 19.52
N ARG A 55 9.18 2.02 19.24
CA ARG A 55 7.92 2.77 19.43
C ARG A 55 6.90 2.50 18.31
N ALA A 56 7.27 1.73 17.29
CA ALA A 56 6.41 1.44 16.16
C ALA A 56 5.27 0.49 16.57
N LYS A 57 4.05 0.82 16.14
CA LYS A 57 2.89 -0.02 16.38
C LYS A 57 3.00 -1.31 15.55
N PRO A 58 2.75 -2.48 16.14
CA PRO A 58 2.85 -3.74 15.41
C PRO A 58 1.78 -3.80 14.31
N VAL A 59 2.17 -4.22 13.10
CA VAL A 59 1.24 -4.44 11.98
C VAL A 59 0.79 -5.90 11.87
N THR A 60 1.57 -6.86 12.40
CA THR A 60 1.24 -8.31 12.36
C THR A 60 1.13 -8.94 13.75
N LYS A 61 0.33 -10.01 13.86
CA LYS A 61 0.20 -10.85 15.07
C LYS A 61 1.45 -11.74 15.19
N GLY A 62 2.44 -11.33 15.98
CA GLY A 62 3.66 -12.11 16.20
C GLY A 62 4.81 -11.80 15.23
N GLY A 63 4.71 -10.71 14.47
CA GLY A 63 5.82 -10.19 13.65
C GLY A 63 6.00 -10.83 12.28
N LEU A 64 7.12 -10.49 11.63
CA LEU A 64 7.41 -10.91 10.27
C LEU A 64 7.52 -12.43 10.14
N ARG A 65 8.17 -13.10 11.08
CA ARG A 65 8.36 -14.55 11.03
C ARG A 65 7.02 -15.30 11.12
N ALA A 66 6.14 -14.88 12.03
CA ALA A 66 4.80 -15.45 12.15
C ALA A 66 3.96 -15.20 10.90
N PHE A 67 4.03 -13.99 10.35
CA PHE A 67 3.34 -13.64 9.10
C PHE A 67 3.78 -14.52 7.92
N LEU A 68 5.10 -14.68 7.71
CA LEU A 68 5.62 -15.53 6.64
C LEU A 68 5.28 -17.00 6.85
N ALA A 69 5.29 -17.49 8.09
CA ALA A 69 4.83 -18.83 8.42
C ALA A 69 3.34 -19.02 8.11
N PHE A 70 2.50 -18.04 8.43
CA PHE A 70 1.09 -18.03 8.08
C PHE A 70 0.89 -18.12 6.56
N CYS A 71 1.57 -17.29 5.76
CA CYS A 71 1.49 -17.36 4.30
C CYS A 71 1.94 -18.72 3.76
N LYS A 72 3.04 -19.28 4.32
CA LYS A 72 3.55 -20.59 3.93
C LYS A 72 2.56 -21.73 4.23
N SER A 73 1.93 -21.71 5.41
CA SER A 73 0.93 -22.73 5.78
C SER A 73 -0.36 -22.62 4.97
N ASN A 74 -0.60 -21.48 4.32
CA ASN A 74 -1.80 -21.20 3.53
C ASN A 74 -1.51 -21.03 2.03
N GLN A 75 -0.50 -21.73 1.48
CA GLN A 75 -0.09 -21.60 0.07
C GLN A 75 -1.20 -21.94 -0.95
N GLY A 76 -2.21 -22.73 -0.56
CA GLY A 76 -3.40 -22.97 -1.40
C GLY A 76 -4.31 -21.73 -1.55
N VAL A 77 -4.11 -20.72 -0.71
CA VAL A 77 -4.87 -19.46 -0.67
C VAL A 77 -3.98 -18.27 -1.04
N VAL A 78 -2.71 -18.28 -0.62
CA VAL A 78 -1.75 -17.18 -0.80
C VAL A 78 -0.60 -17.64 -1.70
N SER A 79 -0.51 -17.09 -2.91
CA SER A 79 0.62 -17.39 -3.80
C SER A 79 1.93 -16.74 -3.32
N PRO A 80 3.10 -17.22 -3.78
CA PRO A 80 4.38 -16.56 -3.51
C PRO A 80 4.43 -15.10 -3.98
N GLU A 81 3.89 -14.79 -5.16
CA GLU A 81 3.82 -13.42 -5.71
C GLU A 81 2.90 -12.54 -4.86
N ALA A 82 1.77 -13.09 -4.40
CA ALA A 82 0.90 -12.43 -3.45
C ALA A 82 1.63 -12.15 -2.14
N THR A 83 2.47 -13.07 -1.66
CA THR A 83 3.26 -12.89 -0.44
C THR A 83 4.21 -11.69 -0.55
N ILE A 84 4.87 -11.49 -1.70
CA ILE A 84 5.72 -10.31 -1.94
C ILE A 84 4.90 -9.02 -1.84
N THR A 85 3.76 -8.98 -2.53
CA THR A 85 2.83 -7.84 -2.51
C THR A 85 2.39 -7.52 -1.08
N LEU A 86 2.04 -8.55 -0.31
CA LEU A 86 1.60 -8.42 1.07
C LEU A 86 2.70 -7.88 1.98
N VAL A 87 3.93 -8.38 1.86
CA VAL A 87 5.08 -7.89 2.65
C VAL A 87 5.36 -6.42 2.36
N VAL A 88 5.25 -5.99 1.10
CA VAL A 88 5.40 -4.57 0.74
C VAL A 88 4.24 -3.73 1.29
N ALA A 89 3.00 -4.22 1.22
CA ALA A 89 1.85 -3.55 1.82
C ALA A 89 2.00 -3.37 3.33
N LEU A 90 2.55 -4.37 4.04
CA LEU A 90 2.87 -4.28 5.46
C LEU A 90 3.91 -3.19 5.77
N GLN A 91 4.91 -3.00 4.92
CA GLN A 91 5.83 -1.87 5.07
C GLN A 91 5.05 -0.55 4.98
N ILE A 92 4.22 -0.37 3.95
CA ILE A 92 3.43 0.86 3.77
C ILE A 92 2.58 1.17 5.01
N LEU A 93 1.92 0.16 5.57
CA LEU A 93 1.14 0.29 6.80
C LEU A 93 2.01 0.71 7.98
N SER A 94 3.20 0.11 8.12
CA SER A 94 4.13 0.43 9.20
C SER A 94 4.59 1.88 9.11
N GLU A 95 4.96 2.35 7.91
CA GLU A 95 5.36 3.75 7.70
C GLU A 95 4.19 4.72 7.89
N ALA A 96 2.95 4.31 7.61
CA ALA A 96 1.76 5.13 7.83
C ALA A 96 1.34 5.25 9.29
N LEU A 97 1.71 4.28 10.12
CA LEU A 97 1.47 4.32 11.57
C LEU A 97 2.57 5.07 12.33
N ASP A 98 3.75 5.23 11.74
CA ASP A 98 4.92 5.82 12.34
C ASP A 98 5.13 7.27 11.86
N SER A 99 4.75 8.25 12.67
CA SER A 99 4.87 9.68 12.30
C SER A 99 6.32 10.13 12.11
N GLU A 100 7.27 9.41 12.71
CA GLU A 100 8.71 9.69 12.66
C GLU A 100 9.41 8.90 11.55
N SER A 101 8.66 8.15 10.74
CA SER A 101 9.21 7.42 9.60
C SER A 101 9.96 8.35 8.65
N SER A 102 11.13 7.90 8.19
CA SER A 102 11.85 8.55 7.08
C SER A 102 11.02 8.67 5.80
N LEU A 103 9.94 7.90 5.67
CA LEU A 103 9.01 7.91 4.55
C LEU A 103 7.70 8.67 4.86
N ALA A 104 7.58 9.34 6.02
CA ALA A 104 6.36 10.02 6.43
C ALA A 104 5.87 11.06 5.42
N GLN A 105 6.78 11.80 4.77
CA GLN A 105 6.42 12.76 3.72
C GLN A 105 5.88 12.06 2.46
N TYR A 106 6.48 10.92 2.08
CA TYR A 106 5.98 10.12 0.96
C TYR A 106 4.60 9.53 1.28
N VAL A 107 4.39 9.01 2.48
CA VAL A 107 3.10 8.42 2.87
C VAL A 107 1.98 9.46 2.89
N LYS A 108 2.24 10.68 3.37
CA LYS A 108 1.26 11.78 3.38
C LYS A 108 0.70 12.10 1.99
N VAL A 109 1.49 11.88 0.94
CA VAL A 109 1.12 12.20 -0.45
C VAL A 109 0.50 11.02 -1.20
N LEU A 110 0.43 9.83 -0.59
CA LEU A 110 -0.30 8.69 -1.16
C LEU A 110 -1.81 8.98 -1.21
N PRO A 111 -2.55 8.35 -2.15
CA PRO A 111 -4.00 8.43 -2.20
C PRO A 111 -4.62 8.10 -0.85
N ALA A 112 -5.59 8.90 -0.42
CA ALA A 112 -6.23 8.73 0.87
C ALA A 112 -7.06 7.44 0.90
N PRO A 113 -6.99 6.68 2.01
CA PRO A 113 -7.91 5.57 2.25
C PRO A 113 -9.33 6.08 2.44
N ARG A 114 -10.33 5.22 2.18
CA ARG A 114 -11.73 5.56 2.45
C ARG A 114 -12.02 5.45 3.95
N PRO A 115 -12.80 6.36 4.54
CA PRO A 115 -13.34 6.17 5.88
C PRO A 115 -14.13 4.84 5.96
N PRO A 116 -14.06 4.09 7.07
CA PRO A 116 -13.54 4.46 8.39
C PRO A 116 -12.06 4.09 8.66
N ALA A 117 -11.20 4.07 7.64
CA ALA A 117 -9.76 3.81 7.80
C ALA A 117 -9.10 4.68 8.90
N ARG A 118 -8.30 4.06 9.78
CA ARG A 118 -7.58 4.78 10.85
C ARG A 118 -6.51 5.70 10.27
N LEU A 119 -5.95 5.31 9.12
CA LEU A 119 -4.90 6.05 8.45
C LEU A 119 -5.39 7.31 7.73
N ALA A 120 -6.71 7.56 7.67
CA ALA A 120 -7.29 8.73 6.99
C ALA A 120 -6.82 10.09 7.56
N LYS A 121 -6.33 10.14 8.80
CA LYS A 121 -5.75 11.36 9.39
C LYS A 121 -4.30 11.62 8.96
N THR A 122 -3.57 10.56 8.62
CA THR A 122 -2.15 10.59 8.26
C THR A 122 -1.97 10.73 6.74
N VAL A 123 -2.76 10.01 5.95
CA VAL A 123 -2.67 9.97 4.49
C VAL A 123 -3.66 10.97 3.90
N ARG A 124 -3.16 11.98 3.17
CA ARG A 124 -3.96 13.13 2.71
C ARG A 124 -3.85 13.40 1.21
N GLY A 125 -3.53 12.37 0.42
CA GLY A 125 -3.61 12.48 -1.03
C GLY A 125 -5.05 12.48 -1.55
N PRO A 126 -5.22 12.53 -2.88
CA PRO A 126 -6.55 12.41 -3.48
C PRO A 126 -7.21 11.05 -3.16
N PRO A 127 -8.53 10.92 -3.31
CA PRO A 127 -9.23 9.66 -3.04
C PRO A 127 -8.62 8.48 -3.81
N MET A 128 -8.43 7.35 -3.13
CA MET A 128 -8.00 6.12 -3.79
C MET A 128 -9.15 5.52 -4.61
N VAL A 129 -8.92 5.38 -5.92
CA VAL A 129 -9.85 4.72 -6.85
C VAL A 129 -9.25 3.37 -7.24
N HIS A 130 -9.76 2.31 -6.63
CA HIS A 130 -9.37 0.93 -6.95
C HIS A 130 -10.57 0.01 -6.70
N PRO A 131 -10.91 -0.94 -7.59
CA PRO A 131 -12.08 -1.82 -7.43
C PRO A 131 -12.12 -2.55 -6.09
N LEU A 132 -10.95 -2.93 -5.56
CA LEU A 132 -10.83 -3.53 -4.21
C LEU A 132 -11.44 -2.67 -3.10
N LEU A 133 -11.56 -1.36 -3.28
CA LEU A 133 -12.06 -0.41 -2.28
C LEU A 133 -13.47 0.12 -2.61
N PHE A 134 -14.12 -0.36 -3.67
CA PHE A 134 -15.47 0.09 -4.04
C PHE A 134 -16.53 -0.40 -3.05
N ALA A 135 -17.57 0.39 -2.80
CA ALA A 135 -18.76 -0.13 -2.14
C ALA A 135 -19.39 -1.24 -3.02
N ALA A 136 -20.23 -2.10 -2.45
CA ALA A 136 -20.85 -3.19 -3.20
C ALA A 136 -21.66 -2.65 -4.40
N GLU A 137 -22.42 -1.58 -4.15
CA GLU A 137 -23.26 -0.90 -5.12
C GLU A 137 -22.43 -0.33 -6.27
N ALA A 138 -21.34 0.38 -5.97
CA ALA A 138 -20.44 0.95 -6.97
C ALA A 138 -19.69 -0.12 -7.79
N LEU A 139 -19.50 -1.32 -7.22
CA LEU A 139 -18.91 -2.45 -7.95
C LEU A 139 -19.95 -3.08 -8.89
N GLU A 140 -21.20 -3.22 -8.45
CA GLU A 140 -22.32 -3.68 -9.28
C GLU A 140 -22.62 -2.74 -10.45
N GLU A 141 -22.50 -1.42 -10.24
CA GLU A 141 -22.62 -0.39 -11.28
C GLU A 141 -21.62 -0.56 -12.45
N THR A 142 -20.51 -1.28 -12.24
CA THR A 142 -19.58 -1.60 -13.33
C THR A 142 -20.18 -2.56 -14.37
N GLN A 143 -21.29 -3.22 -14.03
CA GLN A 143 -21.98 -4.23 -14.86
C GLN A 143 -21.06 -5.33 -15.39
N ASN A 144 -19.94 -5.59 -14.69
CA ASN A 144 -18.94 -6.56 -15.09
C ASN A 144 -18.89 -7.71 -14.07
N ALA A 145 -19.69 -8.75 -14.31
CA ALA A 145 -19.83 -9.89 -13.40
C ALA A 145 -18.48 -10.59 -13.09
N THR A 146 -17.59 -10.69 -14.09
CA THR A 146 -16.27 -11.29 -13.91
C THR A 146 -15.39 -10.46 -12.98
N LEU A 147 -15.39 -9.13 -13.14
CA LEU A 147 -14.69 -8.21 -12.25
C LEU A 147 -15.26 -8.29 -10.83
N CYS A 148 -16.58 -8.25 -10.68
CA CYS A 148 -17.25 -8.35 -9.39
C CYS A 148 -16.87 -9.64 -8.65
N ALA A 149 -16.93 -10.78 -9.34
CA ALA A 149 -16.56 -12.08 -8.77
C ALA A 149 -15.07 -12.14 -8.39
N ALA A 150 -14.18 -11.60 -9.22
CA ALA A 150 -12.75 -11.55 -8.93
C ALA A 150 -12.44 -10.68 -7.70
N VAL A 151 -13.03 -9.49 -7.61
CA VAL A 151 -12.87 -8.59 -6.45
C VAL A 151 -13.45 -9.22 -5.19
N ALA A 152 -14.63 -9.84 -5.26
CA ALA A 152 -15.24 -10.52 -4.11
C ALA A 152 -14.37 -11.68 -3.60
N LYS A 153 -13.85 -12.52 -4.51
CA LYS A 153 -12.92 -13.60 -4.15
C LYS A 153 -11.65 -13.05 -3.49
N GLU A 154 -11.10 -11.99 -4.04
CA GLU A 154 -9.91 -11.36 -3.49
C GLU A 154 -10.15 -10.73 -2.12
N ARG A 155 -11.27 -10.02 -1.91
CA ARG A 155 -11.64 -9.47 -0.61
C ARG A 155 -11.75 -10.55 0.46
N HIS A 156 -12.36 -11.70 0.13
CA HIS A 156 -12.42 -12.82 1.07
C HIS A 156 -11.03 -13.34 1.44
N MET A 157 -10.13 -13.49 0.47
CA MET A 157 -8.74 -13.89 0.72
C MET A 157 -8.02 -12.88 1.63
N LEU A 158 -8.15 -11.59 1.34
CA LEU A 158 -7.51 -10.53 2.13
C LEU A 158 -8.12 -10.41 3.54
N GLN A 159 -9.43 -10.59 3.68
CA GLN A 159 -10.10 -10.65 4.98
C GLN A 159 -9.55 -11.81 5.82
N PHE A 160 -9.43 -13.00 5.23
CA PHE A 160 -8.82 -14.16 5.89
C PHE A 160 -7.39 -13.88 6.37
N ILE A 161 -6.57 -13.21 5.54
CA ILE A 161 -5.21 -12.81 5.93
C ILE A 161 -5.24 -11.77 7.06
N TYR A 162 -6.12 -10.77 6.99
CA TYR A 162 -6.26 -9.75 8.02
C TYR A 162 -6.60 -10.38 9.38
N GLU A 163 -7.62 -11.23 9.42
CA GLU A 163 -8.06 -11.92 10.62
C GLU A 163 -7.02 -12.89 11.16
N GLY A 164 -6.32 -13.61 10.28
CA GLY A 164 -5.34 -14.61 10.66
C GLY A 164 -4.00 -14.05 11.11
N ALA A 165 -3.56 -12.92 10.54
CA ALA A 165 -2.16 -12.50 10.65
C ALA A 165 -1.92 -11.02 11.00
N LEU A 166 -2.92 -10.14 10.96
CA LEU A 166 -2.74 -8.69 11.16
C LEU A 166 -3.21 -8.18 12.53
N CYS A 167 -2.55 -7.15 13.05
CA CYS A 167 -2.86 -6.59 14.37
C CYS A 167 -4.06 -5.62 14.29
N ALA A 168 -5.25 -6.11 14.63
CA ALA A 168 -6.50 -5.34 14.59
C ALA A 168 -6.53 -4.15 15.58
N GLU A 169 -5.70 -4.16 16.62
CA GLU A 169 -5.56 -3.04 17.56
C GLU A 169 -4.93 -1.81 16.89
N SER A 170 -4.01 -2.05 15.94
CA SER A 170 -3.28 -1.03 15.20
C SER A 170 -4.00 -0.58 13.93
N LEU A 171 -4.69 -1.51 13.24
CA LEU A 171 -5.18 -1.32 11.87
C LEU A 171 -6.60 -1.88 11.68
N THR A 172 -7.39 -1.25 10.81
CA THR A 172 -8.64 -1.83 10.31
C THR A 172 -8.39 -2.69 9.06
N CYS A 173 -9.37 -3.51 8.67
CA CYS A 173 -9.29 -4.23 7.40
C CYS A 173 -9.23 -3.25 6.20
N GLU A 174 -9.95 -2.13 6.27
CA GLU A 174 -9.89 -1.08 5.25
C GLU A 174 -8.49 -0.48 5.09
N ASP A 175 -7.74 -0.29 6.19
CA ASP A 175 -6.34 0.14 6.11
C ASP A 175 -5.50 -0.88 5.33
N PHE A 176 -5.71 -2.17 5.59
CA PHE A 176 -5.00 -3.25 4.90
C PHE A 176 -5.36 -3.36 3.41
N LEU A 177 -6.65 -3.33 3.07
CA LEU A 177 -7.10 -3.32 1.67
C LEU A 177 -6.54 -2.10 0.92
N TRP A 178 -6.51 -0.94 1.57
CA TRP A 178 -5.90 0.26 1.02
C TRP A 178 -4.42 0.04 0.68
N ALA A 179 -3.63 -0.48 1.61
CA ALA A 179 -2.21 -0.72 1.38
C ALA A 179 -1.97 -1.70 0.21
N VAL A 180 -2.76 -2.78 0.11
CA VAL A 180 -2.69 -3.71 -1.01
C VAL A 180 -3.04 -3.02 -2.33
N ALA A 181 -4.09 -2.19 -2.35
CA ALA A 181 -4.47 -1.41 -3.52
C ALA A 181 -3.37 -0.41 -3.94
N ILE A 182 -2.67 0.21 -2.99
CA ILE A 182 -1.50 1.06 -3.27
C ILE A 182 -0.41 0.27 -3.97
N VAL A 183 -0.02 -0.90 -3.45
CA VAL A 183 1.02 -1.72 -4.10
C VAL A 183 0.61 -2.07 -5.52
N ARG A 184 -0.60 -2.57 -5.73
CA ARG A 184 -1.06 -3.04 -7.04
C ARG A 184 -1.21 -1.96 -8.09
N SER A 185 -1.58 -0.75 -7.68
CA SER A 185 -1.77 0.37 -8.62
C SER A 185 -0.50 1.18 -8.89
N ARG A 186 0.55 1.03 -8.07
CA ARG A 186 1.74 1.90 -8.12
C ARG A 186 3.07 1.16 -8.18
N SER A 187 3.09 -0.17 -8.05
CA SER A 187 4.31 -0.95 -8.23
C SER A 187 4.75 -0.95 -9.69
N LEU A 188 6.04 -0.67 -9.92
CA LEU A 188 6.67 -0.92 -11.21
C LEU A 188 7.30 -2.31 -11.18
N ASN A 189 6.84 -3.20 -12.06
CA ASN A 189 7.54 -4.46 -12.27
C ASN A 189 8.68 -4.21 -13.27
N LEU A 190 9.90 -4.16 -12.75
CA LEU A 190 11.12 -3.89 -13.52
C LEU A 190 11.87 -5.19 -13.90
N SER A 191 11.17 -6.33 -13.87
CA SER A 191 11.68 -7.64 -14.30
C SER A 191 11.97 -7.69 -15.79
#